data_AF-A0AAI8XSI2-F1
#
_entry.id   AF-A0AAI8XSI2-F1
#
_cell.length_a   1.000
_cell.length_b   1.000
_cell.length_c   1.000
_cell.angle_alpha   90.00
_cell.angle_beta   90.00
_cell.angle_gamma   90.00
#
_symmetry.space_group_name_H-M   'P 1'
#
loop_
_entity.id
_entity.type
_entity.pdbx_description
1 polymer ?
#
loop_
_entity_poly.entity_id
_entity_poly.type
_entity_poly.pdbx_seq_one_letter_code
_entity_poly.pdbx_strand_id
1 'polypeptide(L)'
;MRTSHLCGRGLAACGIALAIGLATLPPAFADPEGATQSDAGPVEPPPAAPLPAGAPAPAGDADPAAVTACTAFADALDNASVFYGDFADTIDGTARPDYSDPVVSMTNVSGRTALRESAAQAMSAAGTPGLSPDIAGPMRSWSLDATKLLVKMGLRGSGDTLNVTANELNEDAHNAQMACALAGTHA
;
A
#
# COMPACT_ATOMS: atom_id res chain seq x y z
N MET A 1 30.17 -1.39 53.95
CA MET A 1 30.09 -2.66 53.21
C MET A 1 28.80 -2.69 52.40
N ARG A 2 28.88 -2.67 51.08
CA ARG A 2 27.88 -3.22 50.14
C ARG A 2 28.46 -3.15 48.73
N THR A 3 29.10 -4.25 48.37
CA THR A 3 29.55 -4.61 47.03
C THR A 3 28.35 -5.20 46.29
N SER A 4 28.14 -4.81 45.05
CA SER A 4 27.21 -5.48 44.13
C SER A 4 27.90 -5.66 42.79
N HIS A 5 28.67 -6.74 42.68
CA HIS A 5 29.11 -7.25 41.39
C HIS A 5 28.12 -8.33 40.97
N LEU A 6 27.26 -7.98 40.02
CA LEU A 6 26.35 -8.90 39.34
C LEU A 6 27.20 -9.89 38.52
N CYS A 7 27.06 -11.15 38.89
CA CYS A 7 27.71 -12.29 38.29
C CYS A 7 27.17 -12.52 36.87
N GLY A 8 28.05 -12.41 35.88
CA GLY A 8 27.80 -12.86 34.51
C GLY A 8 28.08 -14.36 34.37
N ARG A 9 27.23 -15.03 33.60
CA ARG A 9 27.41 -16.30 32.83
C ARG A 9 25.97 -16.74 32.46
N GLY A 10 25.53 -16.77 31.20
CA GLY A 10 26.22 -17.16 29.97
C GLY A 10 25.75 -18.57 29.57
N LEU A 11 25.09 -18.67 28.41
CA LEU A 11 24.63 -19.87 27.66
C LEU A 11 23.23 -20.43 27.99
N ALA A 12 22.21 -19.85 27.35
CA ALA A 12 20.97 -20.55 27.01
C ALA A 12 21.09 -21.05 25.57
N ALA A 13 21.30 -22.35 25.39
CA ALA A 13 21.33 -23.01 24.09
C ALA A 13 19.92 -23.55 23.76
N CYS A 14 19.11 -22.77 23.05
CA CYS A 14 17.86 -23.26 22.44
C CYS A 14 18.15 -23.75 21.02
N GLY A 15 18.23 -25.07 20.85
CA GLY A 15 18.21 -25.69 19.53
C GLY A 15 16.79 -25.79 18.99
N ILE A 16 16.45 -24.96 18.01
CA ILE A 16 15.23 -25.12 17.21
C ILE A 16 15.66 -25.67 15.86
N ALA A 17 15.40 -26.95 15.62
CA ALA A 17 15.58 -27.57 14.31
C ALA A 17 14.46 -27.09 13.38
N LEU A 18 14.81 -26.35 12.33
CA LEU A 18 13.89 -25.91 11.28
C LEU A 18 14.08 -26.83 10.06
N ALA A 19 13.15 -27.78 9.85
CA ALA A 19 13.06 -28.54 8.62
C ALA A 19 12.05 -27.85 7.70
N ILE A 20 12.54 -27.14 6.68
CA ILE A 20 11.71 -26.64 5.58
C ILE A 20 11.76 -27.68 4.46
N GLY A 21 10.68 -28.45 4.31
CA GLY A 21 10.47 -29.30 3.15
C GLY A 21 10.06 -28.46 1.95
N LEU A 22 10.95 -28.34 0.95
CA LEU A 22 10.59 -27.84 -0.39
C LEU A 22 9.95 -28.99 -1.17
N ALA A 23 8.63 -28.93 -1.36
CA ALA A 23 7.92 -29.74 -2.34
C ALA A 23 7.75 -28.92 -3.62
N THR A 24 8.55 -29.22 -4.64
CA THR A 24 8.37 -28.72 -6.01
C THR A 24 7.23 -29.51 -6.67
N LEU A 25 6.15 -28.84 -7.06
CA LEU A 25 5.16 -29.40 -7.98
C LEU A 25 5.47 -28.97 -9.42
N PRO A 26 5.29 -29.85 -10.41
CA PRO A 26 5.59 -29.58 -11.82
C PRO A 26 4.55 -28.65 -12.47
N PRO A 27 4.96 -27.83 -13.46
CA PRO A 27 4.01 -27.13 -14.33
C PRO A 27 3.36 -28.12 -15.30
N ALA A 28 2.02 -28.19 -15.29
CA ALA A 28 1.27 -28.84 -16.35
C ALA A 28 1.08 -27.83 -17.50
N PHE A 29 1.84 -28.00 -18.57
CA PHE A 29 1.55 -27.40 -19.87
C PHE A 29 0.49 -28.25 -20.56
N ALA A 30 -0.68 -27.69 -20.85
CA ALA A 30 -1.59 -28.24 -21.84
C ALA A 30 -1.33 -27.49 -23.16
N ASP A 31 -0.55 -28.12 -24.04
CA ASP A 31 -0.36 -27.68 -25.42
C ASP A 31 -1.52 -28.23 -26.27
N PRO A 32 -2.11 -27.44 -27.19
CA PRO A 32 -3.21 -27.87 -28.04
C PRO A 32 -2.66 -28.43 -29.34
N GLU A 33 -3.10 -29.61 -29.78
CA GLU A 33 -3.04 -29.92 -31.21
C GLU A 33 -3.96 -31.08 -31.60
N GLY A 34 -4.83 -30.79 -32.56
CA GLY A 34 -5.81 -31.70 -33.13
C GLY A 34 -6.55 -30.98 -34.26
N ALA A 35 -5.81 -30.60 -35.30
CA ALA A 35 -6.33 -29.97 -36.50
C ALA A 35 -7.26 -30.94 -37.26
N THR A 36 -8.48 -30.49 -37.53
CA THR A 36 -9.20 -30.83 -38.77
C THR A 36 -9.55 -29.54 -39.49
N GLN A 37 -8.90 -29.37 -40.63
CA GLN A 37 -9.08 -28.30 -41.59
C GLN A 37 -10.42 -28.49 -42.33
N SER A 38 -11.30 -27.50 -42.23
CA SER A 38 -12.37 -27.26 -43.20
C SER A 38 -12.25 -25.82 -43.67
N ASP A 39 -11.98 -25.67 -44.96
CA ASP A 39 -11.75 -24.41 -45.66
C ASP A 39 -13.07 -23.67 -45.92
N ALA A 40 -13.22 -22.46 -45.38
CA ALA A 40 -14.28 -21.51 -45.75
C ALA A 40 -13.96 -20.08 -45.25
N GLY A 41 -13.19 -19.31 -46.03
CA GLY A 41 -13.24 -17.84 -46.18
C GLY A 41 -12.97 -16.92 -44.95
N PRO A 42 -12.40 -15.71 -45.12
CA PRO A 42 -12.29 -14.74 -44.04
C PRO A 42 -13.69 -14.22 -43.65
N VAL A 43 -14.18 -14.62 -42.47
CA VAL A 43 -15.32 -13.97 -41.82
C VAL A 43 -14.76 -12.96 -40.83
N GLU A 44 -14.93 -11.68 -41.16
CA GLU A 44 -14.64 -10.54 -40.30
C GLU A 44 -15.41 -10.68 -38.97
N PRO A 45 -14.76 -10.55 -37.80
CA PRO A 45 -15.46 -10.59 -36.53
C PRO A 45 -16.41 -9.39 -36.46
N PRO A 46 -17.66 -9.56 -35.99
CA PRO A 46 -18.56 -8.43 -35.83
C PRO A 46 -17.93 -7.45 -34.83
N PRO A 47 -18.08 -6.12 -35.04
CA PRO A 47 -17.54 -5.14 -34.12
C PRO A 47 -18.09 -5.41 -32.72
N ALA A 48 -17.19 -5.56 -31.75
CA ALA A 48 -17.56 -5.59 -30.35
C ALA A 48 -18.36 -4.30 -30.08
N ALA A 49 -19.64 -4.48 -29.74
CA ALA A 49 -20.45 -3.36 -29.30
C ALA A 49 -19.72 -2.67 -28.13
N PRO A 50 -19.59 -1.34 -28.14
CA PRO A 50 -19.08 -0.63 -26.97
C PRO A 50 -19.91 -1.06 -25.77
N LEU A 51 -19.26 -1.53 -24.71
CA LEU A 51 -19.86 -1.57 -23.38
C LEU A 51 -20.45 -0.18 -23.13
N PRO A 52 -21.73 -0.05 -22.74
CA PRO A 52 -22.23 1.26 -22.35
C PRO A 52 -21.33 1.76 -21.22
N ALA A 53 -20.59 2.84 -21.48
CA ALA A 53 -20.04 3.65 -20.42
C ALA A 53 -21.20 3.94 -19.48
N GLY A 54 -21.12 3.43 -18.25
CA GLY A 54 -22.15 3.64 -17.25
C GLY A 54 -22.47 5.12 -17.22
N ALA A 55 -23.72 5.46 -17.52
CA ALA A 55 -24.19 6.83 -17.38
C ALA A 55 -23.80 7.31 -15.97
N PRO A 56 -23.39 8.58 -15.79
CA PRO A 56 -23.23 9.12 -14.46
C PRO A 56 -24.53 8.82 -13.72
N ALA A 57 -24.41 8.10 -12.60
CA ALA A 57 -25.53 7.87 -11.73
C ALA A 57 -26.16 9.25 -11.45
N PRO A 58 -27.51 9.37 -11.45
CA PRO A 58 -28.13 10.60 -10.99
C PRO A 58 -27.52 10.96 -9.63
N ALA A 59 -27.38 12.26 -9.34
CA ALA A 59 -26.96 12.74 -8.03
C ALA A 59 -28.02 12.35 -6.98
N GLY A 60 -28.06 11.07 -6.64
CA GLY A 60 -28.53 10.58 -5.36
C GLY A 60 -27.42 10.82 -4.34
N ASP A 61 -27.80 10.90 -3.07
CA ASP A 61 -26.84 10.98 -1.99
C ASP A 61 -25.79 9.86 -2.14
N ALA A 62 -24.52 10.22 -1.97
CA ALA A 62 -23.41 9.27 -2.07
C ALA A 62 -23.68 8.05 -1.19
N ASP A 63 -23.28 6.87 -1.66
CA ASP A 63 -23.41 5.63 -0.90
C ASP A 63 -22.84 5.82 0.52
N PRO A 64 -23.61 5.57 1.60
CA PRO A 64 -23.15 5.77 2.96
C PRO A 64 -21.86 5.00 3.31
N ALA A 65 -21.65 3.83 2.68
CA ALA A 65 -20.40 3.09 2.84
C ALA A 65 -19.22 3.82 2.18
N ALA A 66 -19.42 4.37 0.97
CA ALA A 66 -18.44 5.23 0.31
C ALA A 66 -18.13 6.48 1.14
N VAL A 67 -19.14 7.20 1.65
CA VAL A 67 -18.92 8.39 2.50
C VAL A 67 -18.07 8.03 3.73
N THR A 68 -18.44 6.96 4.44
CA THR A 68 -17.72 6.52 5.64
C THR A 68 -16.26 6.16 5.32
N ALA A 69 -16.03 5.39 4.26
CA ALA A 69 -14.69 4.96 3.87
C ALA A 69 -13.82 6.13 3.39
N CYS A 70 -14.38 7.00 2.54
CA CYS A 70 -13.66 8.12 1.96
C CYS A 70 -13.29 9.17 3.00
N THR A 71 -14.17 9.46 3.97
CA THR A 71 -13.82 10.32 5.12
C THR A 71 -12.71 9.70 5.96
N ALA A 72 -12.84 8.43 6.33
CA ALA A 72 -11.81 7.77 7.14
C ALA A 72 -10.45 7.68 6.41
N PHE A 73 -10.45 7.55 5.08
CA PHE A 73 -9.25 7.58 4.27
C PHE A 73 -8.66 8.99 4.15
N ALA A 74 -9.49 10.03 3.99
CA ALA A 74 -9.04 11.42 4.00
C ALA A 74 -8.32 11.78 5.31
N ASP A 75 -8.90 11.40 6.46
CA ASP A 75 -8.25 11.55 7.78
C ASP A 75 -6.89 10.85 7.85
N ALA A 76 -6.78 9.66 7.23
CA ALA A 76 -5.52 8.91 7.18
C ALA A 76 -4.47 9.64 6.32
N LEU A 77 -4.87 10.21 5.17
CA LEU A 77 -4.01 11.01 4.31
C LEU A 77 -3.55 12.30 5.01
N ASP A 78 -4.44 13.00 5.68
CA ASP A 78 -4.12 14.22 6.42
C ASP A 78 -3.08 13.95 7.51
N ASN A 79 -3.31 12.92 8.33
CA ASN A 79 -2.34 12.52 9.35
C ASN A 79 -0.99 12.09 8.73
N ALA A 80 -1.01 11.32 7.65
CA ALA A 80 0.22 10.87 7.00
C ALA A 80 0.99 12.06 6.40
N SER A 81 0.30 12.95 5.68
CA SER A 81 0.90 14.07 4.95
C SER A 81 1.63 15.05 5.87
N VAL A 82 1.05 15.37 7.03
CA VAL A 82 1.67 16.25 8.03
C VAL A 82 2.99 15.66 8.55
N PHE A 83 2.93 14.46 9.12
CA PHE A 83 4.10 13.90 9.81
C PHE A 83 5.14 13.26 8.89
N TYR A 84 4.73 12.73 7.74
CA TYR A 84 5.68 12.33 6.71
C TYR A 84 6.31 13.56 6.04
N GLY A 85 5.52 14.62 5.79
CA GLY A 85 6.00 15.89 5.26
C GLY A 85 7.12 16.49 6.11
N ASP A 86 6.93 16.56 7.43
CA ASP A 86 7.98 17.03 8.36
C ASP A 86 9.28 16.23 8.23
N PHE A 87 9.20 14.91 8.06
CA PHE A 87 10.40 14.10 7.84
C PHE A 87 10.99 14.32 6.45
N ALA A 88 10.17 14.33 5.41
CA ALA A 88 10.59 14.54 4.03
C ALA A 88 11.34 15.88 3.88
N ASP A 89 10.82 16.94 4.48
CA ASP A 89 11.43 18.27 4.47
C ASP A 89 12.81 18.27 5.15
N THR A 90 12.97 17.55 6.26
CA THR A 90 14.27 17.47 6.96
C THR A 90 15.35 16.75 6.16
N ILE A 91 14.97 15.96 5.16
CA ILE A 91 15.90 15.19 4.33
C ILE A 91 15.93 15.65 2.87
N ASP A 92 15.19 16.71 2.54
CA ASP A 92 15.05 17.19 1.16
C ASP A 92 16.40 17.58 0.55
N GLY A 93 16.56 17.26 -0.74
CA GLY A 93 17.82 17.47 -1.47
C GLY A 93 19.00 16.59 -1.03
N THR A 94 18.82 15.69 -0.06
CA THR A 94 19.90 14.81 0.42
C THR A 94 19.80 13.39 -0.15
N ALA A 95 20.85 12.96 -0.85
CA ALA A 95 20.92 11.57 -1.32
C ALA A 95 21.07 10.57 -0.16
N ARG A 96 21.78 10.96 0.91
CA ARG A 96 21.98 10.17 2.13
C ARG A 96 21.65 11.02 3.36
N PRO A 97 20.43 10.88 3.92
CA PRO A 97 20.05 11.61 5.12
C PRO A 97 20.97 11.28 6.30
N ASP A 98 21.32 12.29 7.10
CA ASP A 98 22.06 12.08 8.34
C ASP A 98 21.10 11.69 9.47
N TYR A 99 20.92 10.37 9.66
CA TYR A 99 20.09 9.84 10.74
C TYR A 99 20.69 9.97 12.15
N SER A 100 21.89 10.53 12.28
CA SER A 100 22.45 10.93 13.58
C SER A 100 22.05 12.35 13.98
N ASP A 101 21.54 13.15 13.03
CA ASP A 101 20.93 14.43 13.32
C ASP A 101 19.68 14.22 14.20
N PRO A 102 19.60 14.89 15.38
CA PRO A 102 18.45 14.77 16.27
C PRO A 102 17.11 15.13 15.63
N VAL A 103 17.08 16.10 14.71
CA VAL A 103 15.88 16.54 14.00
C VAL A 103 15.41 15.45 13.05
N VAL A 104 16.30 14.95 12.17
CA VAL A 104 15.99 13.84 11.24
C VAL A 104 15.56 12.59 12.00
N SER A 105 16.22 12.27 13.10
CA SER A 105 15.87 11.13 13.95
C SER A 105 14.47 11.27 14.56
N MET A 106 14.15 12.44 15.10
CA MET A 106 12.85 12.74 15.70
C MET A 106 11.72 12.72 14.67
N THR A 107 11.87 13.44 13.54
CA THR A 107 10.85 13.48 12.49
C THR A 107 10.65 12.11 11.84
N ASN A 108 11.71 11.30 11.68
CA ASN A 108 11.58 9.92 11.23
C ASN A 108 10.74 9.05 12.19
N VAL A 109 10.87 9.24 13.50
CA VAL A 109 10.06 8.51 14.49
C VAL A 109 8.60 8.93 14.40
N SER A 110 8.32 10.24 14.35
CA SER A 110 6.95 10.76 14.22
C SER A 110 6.31 10.33 12.90
N GLY A 111 6.99 10.54 11.78
CA GLY A 111 6.54 10.14 10.44
C GLY A 111 6.27 8.65 10.34
N ARG A 112 7.14 7.78 10.88
CA ARG A 112 6.90 6.33 10.91
C ARG A 112 5.76 5.92 11.83
N THR A 113 5.42 6.73 12.83
CA THR A 113 4.31 6.43 13.73
C THR A 113 3.00 6.78 13.05
N ALA A 114 2.89 8.00 12.53
CA ALA A 114 1.74 8.46 11.76
C ALA A 114 1.47 7.57 10.54
N LEU A 115 2.49 7.23 9.74
CA LEU A 115 2.31 6.34 8.59
C LEU A 115 1.80 4.95 8.99
N ARG A 116 2.17 4.41 10.16
CA ARG A 116 1.65 3.10 10.63
C ARG A 116 0.18 3.19 10.98
N GLU A 117 -0.20 4.24 11.69
CA GLU A 117 -1.58 4.51 12.08
C GLU A 117 -2.44 4.74 10.85
N SER A 118 -2.00 5.61 9.95
CA SER A 118 -2.69 5.91 8.70
C SER A 118 -2.79 4.70 7.78
N ALA A 119 -1.74 3.87 7.64
CA ALA A 119 -1.81 2.64 6.86
C ALA A 119 -2.87 1.68 7.42
N ALA A 120 -2.93 1.51 8.73
CA ALA A 120 -3.96 0.69 9.37
C ALA A 120 -5.37 1.27 9.17
N GLN A 121 -5.51 2.59 9.28
CA GLN A 121 -6.77 3.28 9.07
C GLN A 121 -7.24 3.17 7.62
N ALA A 122 -6.37 3.33 6.64
CA ALA A 122 -6.68 3.14 5.22
C ALA A 122 -7.10 1.70 4.91
N MET A 123 -6.42 0.70 5.48
CA MET A 123 -6.82 -0.71 5.33
C MET A 123 -8.19 -0.97 5.97
N SER A 124 -8.48 -0.34 7.12
CA SER A 124 -9.78 -0.41 7.77
C SER A 124 -10.86 0.26 6.93
N ALA A 125 -10.59 1.45 6.37
CA ALA A 125 -11.51 2.18 5.49
C ALA A 125 -11.87 1.34 4.25
N ALA A 126 -10.87 0.68 3.64
CA ALA A 126 -11.08 -0.24 2.54
C ALA A 126 -11.86 -1.52 2.91
N GLY A 127 -12.01 -1.79 4.21
CA GLY A 127 -12.78 -2.89 4.77
C GLY A 127 -14.21 -2.51 5.15
N THR A 128 -14.65 -1.27 4.87
CA THR A 128 -16.02 -0.81 5.14
C THR A 128 -17.05 -1.76 4.51
N PRO A 129 -18.00 -2.31 5.29
CA PRO A 129 -19.04 -3.19 4.74
C PRO A 129 -19.88 -2.50 3.66
N GLY A 130 -20.09 -3.17 2.54
CA GLY A 130 -20.84 -2.64 1.40
C GLY A 130 -20.04 -1.73 0.46
N LEU A 131 -18.78 -1.42 0.79
CA LEU A 131 -17.93 -0.58 -0.05
C LEU A 131 -17.62 -1.24 -1.41
N SER A 132 -17.74 -0.46 -2.48
CA SER A 132 -17.35 -0.91 -3.83
C SER A 132 -15.85 -1.26 -3.89
N PRO A 133 -15.46 -2.38 -4.56
CA PRO A 133 -14.07 -2.71 -4.81
C PRO A 133 -13.29 -1.62 -5.55
N ASP A 134 -13.95 -0.82 -6.39
CA ASP A 134 -13.31 0.26 -7.15
C ASP A 134 -12.84 1.42 -6.24
N ILE A 135 -13.45 1.57 -5.05
CA ILE A 135 -13.02 2.51 -4.01
C ILE A 135 -12.03 1.83 -3.06
N ALA A 136 -12.34 0.59 -2.66
CA ALA A 136 -11.52 -0.15 -1.70
C ALA A 136 -10.12 -0.52 -2.24
N GLY A 137 -10.00 -0.81 -3.54
CA GLY A 137 -8.75 -1.25 -4.16
C GLY A 137 -7.61 -0.23 -4.02
N PRO A 138 -7.79 1.03 -4.44
CA PRO A 138 -6.80 2.08 -4.26
C PRO A 138 -6.44 2.33 -2.79
N MET A 139 -7.40 2.29 -1.85
CA MET A 139 -7.13 2.44 -0.41
C MET A 139 -6.23 1.32 0.14
N ARG A 140 -6.43 0.08 -0.32
CA ARG A 140 -5.56 -1.06 0.04
C ARG A 140 -4.16 -0.90 -0.53
N SER A 141 -4.06 -0.47 -1.78
CA SER A 141 -2.77 -0.24 -2.44
C SER A 141 -1.98 0.83 -1.69
N TRP A 142 -2.64 1.96 -1.39
CA TRP A 142 -2.06 3.02 -0.58
C TRP A 142 -1.54 2.53 0.78
N SER A 143 -2.33 1.71 1.49
CA SER A 143 -1.92 1.13 2.79
C SER A 143 -0.68 0.24 2.68
N LEU A 144 -0.59 -0.56 1.60
CA LEU A 144 0.56 -1.42 1.35
C LEU A 144 1.81 -0.61 1.00
N ASP A 145 1.69 0.42 0.18
CA ASP A 145 2.82 1.29 -0.15
C ASP A 145 3.22 2.21 1.02
N ALA A 146 2.29 2.60 1.88
CA ALA A 146 2.60 3.27 3.15
C ALA A 146 3.45 2.34 4.04
N THR A 147 3.08 1.05 4.07
CA THR A 147 3.85 0.01 4.79
C THR A 147 5.23 -0.22 4.17
N LYS A 148 5.34 -0.17 2.84
CA LYS A 148 6.63 -0.22 2.13
C LYS A 148 7.51 0.97 2.49
N LEU A 149 6.95 2.18 2.54
CA LEU A 149 7.66 3.39 2.96
C LEU A 149 8.15 3.27 4.40
N LEU A 150 7.30 2.79 5.32
CA LEU A 150 7.63 2.54 6.71
C LEU A 150 8.83 1.62 6.91
N VAL A 151 8.91 0.56 6.10
CA VAL A 151 10.05 -0.37 6.10
C VAL A 151 11.30 0.35 5.63
N LYS A 152 11.23 1.08 4.51
CA LYS A 152 12.39 1.84 3.98
C LYS A 152 12.89 2.90 4.96
N MET A 153 11.99 3.64 5.61
CA MET A 153 12.33 4.61 6.67
C MET A 153 12.98 3.92 7.88
N GLY A 154 12.47 2.74 8.27
CA GLY A 154 13.01 1.95 9.37
C GLY A 154 14.41 1.39 9.09
N LEU A 155 14.69 1.06 7.83
CA LEU A 155 16.00 0.63 7.34
C LEU A 155 16.92 1.81 7.02
N ARG A 156 16.47 3.06 7.24
CA ARG A 156 17.23 4.28 6.97
C ARG A 156 17.68 4.37 5.51
N GLY A 157 16.73 4.13 4.61
CA GLY A 157 16.94 4.19 3.16
C GLY A 157 17.49 5.54 2.68
N SER A 158 18.04 5.55 1.47
CA SER A 158 18.49 6.79 0.83
C SER A 158 17.30 7.66 0.43
N GLY A 159 17.54 8.98 0.29
CA GLY A 159 16.53 9.93 -0.16
C GLY A 159 15.86 9.48 -1.46
N ASP A 160 16.63 9.00 -2.44
CA ASP A 160 16.10 8.50 -3.71
C ASP A 160 15.13 7.33 -3.53
N THR A 161 15.49 6.34 -2.70
CA THR A 161 14.63 5.16 -2.48
C THR A 161 13.35 5.49 -1.74
N LEU A 162 13.39 6.50 -0.88
CA LEU A 162 12.23 7.03 -0.17
C LEU A 162 11.34 7.82 -1.13
N ASN A 163 11.93 8.70 -1.96
CA ASN A 163 11.20 9.51 -2.93
C ASN A 163 10.46 8.67 -3.96
N VAL A 164 11.09 7.59 -4.48
CA VAL A 164 10.41 6.65 -5.37
C VAL A 164 9.15 6.08 -4.73
N THR A 165 9.21 5.68 -3.46
CA THR A 165 8.02 5.12 -2.78
C THR A 165 7.04 6.17 -2.31
N ALA A 166 7.48 7.39 -2.03
CA ALA A 166 6.58 8.51 -1.82
C ALA A 166 5.77 8.81 -3.09
N ASN A 167 6.39 8.72 -4.27
CA ASN A 167 5.67 8.90 -5.54
C ASN A 167 4.65 7.80 -5.79
N GLU A 168 5.01 6.52 -5.56
CA GLU A 168 4.07 5.39 -5.63
C GLU A 168 2.88 5.62 -4.67
N LEU A 169 3.17 6.01 -3.42
CA LEU A 169 2.16 6.30 -2.41
C LEU A 169 1.23 7.46 -2.80
N ASN A 170 1.77 8.51 -3.42
CA ASN A 170 0.99 9.66 -3.88
C ASN A 170 0.10 9.31 -5.08
N GLU A 171 0.56 8.44 -5.97
CA GLU A 171 -0.24 7.92 -7.08
C GLU A 171 -1.45 7.12 -6.54
N ASP A 172 -1.23 6.24 -5.57
CA ASP A 172 -2.32 5.52 -4.91
C ASP A 172 -3.30 6.44 -4.17
N ALA A 173 -2.79 7.48 -3.51
CA ALA A 173 -3.62 8.49 -2.84
C ALA A 173 -4.53 9.20 -3.85
N HIS A 174 -3.96 9.61 -4.98
CA HIS A 174 -4.70 10.24 -6.08
C HIS A 174 -5.78 9.29 -6.63
N ASN A 175 -5.45 8.02 -6.86
CA ASN A 175 -6.39 7.03 -7.35
C ASN A 175 -7.57 6.82 -6.39
N ALA A 176 -7.30 6.76 -5.08
CA ALA A 176 -8.33 6.64 -4.06
C ALA A 176 -9.22 7.89 -3.97
N GLN A 177 -8.63 9.10 -4.01
CA GLN A 177 -9.36 10.36 -4.03
C GLN A 177 -10.26 10.47 -5.27
N MET A 178 -9.76 10.06 -6.44
CA MET A 178 -10.54 10.02 -7.67
C MET A 178 -11.71 9.03 -7.59
N ALA A 179 -11.49 7.83 -7.04
CA ALA A 179 -12.56 6.86 -6.81
C ALA A 179 -13.63 7.41 -5.84
N CYS A 180 -13.21 8.07 -4.77
CA CYS A 180 -14.10 8.76 -3.83
C CYS A 180 -14.91 9.88 -4.49
N ALA A 181 -14.28 10.69 -5.35
CA ALA A 181 -14.97 11.74 -6.09
C ALA A 181 -15.99 11.19 -7.10
N LEU A 182 -15.64 10.10 -7.82
CA LEU A 182 -16.56 9.41 -8.74
C LEU A 182 -17.76 8.78 -8.02
N ALA A 183 -17.59 8.39 -6.76
CA ALA A 183 -18.68 7.92 -5.90
C ALA A 183 -19.57 9.07 -5.34
N GLY A 184 -19.27 10.32 -5.70
CA GLY A 184 -20.01 11.50 -5.25
C GLY A 184 -19.70 11.92 -3.81
N THR A 185 -18.62 11.40 -3.22
CA THR A 185 -18.22 11.80 -1.86
C THR A 185 -17.44 13.12 -1.89
N HIS A 186 -17.60 13.93 -0.83
CA HIS A 186 -16.82 15.13 -0.58
C HIS A 186 -16.11 14.95 0.77
N ALA A 187 -14.96 14.29 0.73
CA ALA A 187 -14.07 14.09 1.85
C ALA A 187 -12.75 14.81 1.58
#